data_AF-A0A956KT55-F1
#
_entry.id   AF-A0A956KT55-F1
#
_cell.length_a   1.000
_cell.length_b   1.000
_cell.length_c   1.000
_cell.angle_alpha   90.00
_cell.angle_beta   90.00
_cell.angle_gamma   90.00
#
_symmetry.space_group_name_H-M   'P 1'
#
loop_
_entity.id
_entity.type
_entity.pdbx_description
1 polymer ?
#
loop_
_entity_poly.entity_id
_entity_poly.type
_entity_poly.pdbx_seq_one_letter_code
_entity_poly.pdbx_strand_id
1 'polypeptide(L)'
;MRKPLLLALATLVFVASAALGACKSEDFATKMCLSAEGTHQDCGISCTISKSEEGCKKWETMTVELCDKVGKEKCQEICDADKNDFACTKAKSM
;
A
#
# COMPACT_ATOMS: atom_id res chain seq x y z
N MET A 1 41.61 43.72 -19.56
CA MET A 1 40.79 42.87 -20.47
C MET A 1 40.25 41.70 -19.66
N ARG A 2 38.96 41.75 -19.30
CA ARG A 2 38.29 40.80 -18.40
C ARG A 2 37.83 39.60 -19.24
N LYS A 3 38.36 38.41 -18.97
CA LYS A 3 37.94 37.14 -19.60
C LYS A 3 36.64 36.67 -18.96
N PRO A 4 35.50 36.60 -19.67
CA PRO A 4 34.28 35.98 -19.20
C PRO A 4 34.22 34.58 -19.83
N LEU A 5 34.99 33.62 -19.31
CA LEU A 5 34.99 32.27 -19.87
C LEU A 5 35.17 31.18 -18.81
N LEU A 6 34.67 31.42 -17.60
CA LEU A 6 34.72 30.47 -16.48
C LEU A 6 33.35 30.25 -15.80
N LEU A 7 32.26 30.65 -16.45
CA LEU A 7 30.90 30.58 -15.88
C LEU A 7 29.93 29.67 -16.65
N ALA A 8 30.43 28.88 -17.60
CA ALA A 8 29.60 28.01 -18.44
C ALA A 8 29.83 26.50 -18.23
N LEU A 9 30.72 26.09 -17.31
CA LEU A 9 31.07 24.68 -17.11
C LEU A 9 30.81 24.13 -15.69
N ALA A 10 30.02 24.84 -14.87
CA ALA A 10 29.72 24.43 -13.50
C ALA A 10 28.24 24.06 -13.26
N THR A 11 27.43 23.93 -14.31
CA THR A 11 25.97 23.67 -14.20
C THR A 11 25.53 22.28 -14.67
N LEU A 12 26.46 21.41 -15.05
CA LEU A 12 26.14 20.10 -15.66
C LEU A 12 26.43 18.88 -14.76
N VAL A 13 26.57 19.06 -13.45
CA VAL A 13 26.90 17.95 -12.51
C VAL A 13 25.91 17.79 -11.34
N PHE A 14 24.97 18.72 -11.14
CA PHE A 14 24.03 18.66 -10.00
C PHE A 14 22.61 18.19 -10.34
N VAL A 15 22.40 17.56 -11.50
CA VAL A 15 21.11 16.92 -11.87
C VAL A 15 21.27 15.41 -12.00
N ALA A 16 22.00 14.78 -11.07
CA ALA A 16 22.11 13.32 -11.00
C ALA A 16 21.75 12.74 -9.62
N SER A 17 21.42 13.57 -8.63
CA SER A 17 21.12 13.10 -7.27
C SER A 17 19.63 12.93 -6.99
N ALA A 18 18.74 13.30 -7.91
CA ALA A 18 17.28 13.22 -7.72
C ALA A 18 16.64 11.92 -8.23
N ALA A 19 17.41 10.99 -8.82
CA ALA A 19 16.92 9.71 -9.32
C ALA A 19 17.18 8.52 -8.38
N LEU A 20 17.59 8.78 -7.13
CA LEU A 20 17.58 7.79 -6.05
C LEU A 20 16.27 7.87 -5.25
N GLY A 21 15.16 8.21 -5.93
CA GLY A 21 13.84 7.77 -5.50
C GLY A 21 13.87 6.25 -5.52
N ALA A 22 14.35 5.67 -4.42
CA ALA A 22 14.46 4.25 -4.21
C ALA A 22 13.15 3.61 -4.67
N CYS A 23 13.22 2.85 -5.76
CA CYS A 23 12.25 1.80 -6.02
C CYS A 23 12.34 0.88 -4.80
N LYS A 24 11.59 1.19 -3.73
CA LYS A 24 11.29 0.21 -2.68
C LYS A 24 10.57 -0.88 -3.43
N SER A 25 11.31 -1.92 -3.80
CA SER A 25 10.70 -3.12 -4.33
C SER A 25 9.70 -3.56 -3.29
N GLU A 26 8.42 -3.48 -3.62
CA GLU A 26 7.38 -3.90 -2.70
C GLU A 26 7.68 -5.33 -2.23
N ASP A 27 7.42 -5.60 -0.96
CA ASP A 27 7.58 -6.93 -0.41
C ASP A 27 6.64 -7.90 -1.13
N PHE A 28 6.93 -9.19 -1.00
CA PHE A 28 6.21 -10.22 -1.75
C PHE A 28 4.71 -10.21 -1.45
N ALA A 29 4.29 -9.99 -0.20
CA ALA A 29 2.88 -9.98 0.15
C ALA A 29 2.16 -8.78 -0.47
N THR A 30 2.79 -7.61 -0.53
CA THR A 30 2.23 -6.46 -1.25
C THR A 30 2.13 -6.73 -2.75
N LYS A 31 3.16 -7.29 -3.39
CA LYS A 31 3.08 -7.66 -4.81
C LYS A 31 1.97 -8.65 -5.10
N MET A 32 1.85 -9.69 -4.26
CA MET A 32 0.79 -10.69 -4.40
C MET A 32 -0.57 -10.04 -4.18
N CYS A 33 -0.75 -9.26 -3.11
CA CYS A 33 -1.98 -8.54 -2.85
C CYS A 33 -2.42 -7.70 -4.06
N LEU A 34 -1.51 -6.93 -4.66
CA LEU A 34 -1.84 -6.06 -5.80
C LEU A 34 -2.05 -6.84 -7.12
N SER A 35 -1.57 -8.08 -7.21
CA SER A 35 -1.82 -8.95 -8.36
C SER A 35 -3.27 -9.45 -8.42
N ALA A 36 -3.63 -10.09 -9.55
CA ALA A 36 -4.91 -10.77 -9.71
C ALA A 36 -5.02 -12.06 -8.86
N GLU A 37 -3.88 -12.62 -8.44
CA GLU A 37 -3.80 -13.85 -7.66
C GLU A 37 -3.77 -13.59 -6.14
N GLY A 38 -3.79 -12.31 -5.74
CA GLY A 38 -3.68 -11.90 -4.34
C GLY A 38 -4.82 -12.42 -3.48
N THR A 39 -4.46 -13.06 -2.38
CA THR A 39 -5.43 -13.54 -1.39
C THR A 39 -5.78 -12.48 -0.36
N HIS A 40 -6.81 -12.75 0.42
CA HIS A 40 -7.20 -11.89 1.54
C HIS A 40 -6.07 -11.74 2.58
N GLN A 41 -5.28 -12.80 2.78
CA GLN A 41 -4.14 -12.82 3.71
C GLN A 41 -2.96 -12.00 3.18
N ASP A 42 -2.65 -12.11 1.88
CA ASP A 42 -1.59 -11.29 1.26
C ASP A 42 -1.88 -9.81 1.46
N CYS A 43 -3.14 -9.41 1.27
CA CYS A 43 -3.57 -8.03 1.48
C CYS A 43 -3.60 -7.63 2.96
N GLY A 44 -3.93 -8.55 3.87
CA GLY A 44 -3.80 -8.32 5.30
C GLY A 44 -2.36 -8.07 5.74
N ILE A 45 -1.41 -8.87 5.25
CA ILE A 45 0.03 -8.68 5.52
C ILE A 45 0.51 -7.37 4.87
N SER A 46 0.15 -7.13 3.61
CA SER A 46 0.49 -5.92 2.89
C SER A 46 0.04 -4.66 3.63
N CYS A 47 -1.17 -4.68 4.19
CA CYS A 47 -1.70 -3.56 4.95
C CYS A 47 -1.08 -3.42 6.35
N THR A 48 -1.02 -4.52 7.11
CA THR A 48 -0.70 -4.46 8.55
C THR A 48 0.78 -4.56 8.86
N ILE A 49 1.54 -5.28 8.04
CA ILE A 49 2.99 -5.51 8.23
C ILE A 49 3.76 -4.58 7.30
N SER A 50 3.46 -4.64 6.00
CA SER A 50 4.20 -3.88 4.98
C SER A 50 3.76 -2.42 4.89
N LYS A 51 2.63 -2.07 5.53
CA LYS A 51 2.07 -0.73 5.60
C LYS A 51 1.86 -0.10 4.21
N SER A 52 1.51 -0.93 3.22
CA SER A 52 1.16 -0.45 1.87
C SER A 52 -0.23 0.17 1.90
N GLU A 53 -0.33 1.44 1.47
CA GLU A 53 -1.61 2.12 1.35
C GLU A 53 -2.53 1.45 0.32
N GLU A 54 -1.98 1.02 -0.81
CA GLU A 54 -2.74 0.33 -1.86
C GLU A 54 -3.19 -1.06 -1.38
N GLY A 55 -2.30 -1.78 -0.68
CA GLY A 55 -2.63 -3.05 -0.04
C GLY A 55 -3.77 -2.91 0.97
N CYS A 56 -3.73 -1.87 1.82
CA CYS A 56 -4.80 -1.56 2.76
C CYS A 56 -6.13 -1.26 2.07
N LYS A 57 -6.14 -0.42 1.03
CA LYS A 57 -7.38 -0.09 0.31
C LYS A 57 -8.00 -1.32 -0.34
N LYS A 58 -7.17 -2.18 -0.94
CA LYS A 58 -7.65 -3.44 -1.52
C LYS A 58 -8.18 -4.38 -0.44
N TRP A 59 -7.48 -4.47 0.70
CA TRP A 59 -7.91 -5.30 1.83
C TRP A 59 -9.24 -4.84 2.43
N GLU A 60 -9.42 -3.53 2.62
CA GLU A 60 -10.67 -2.92 3.07
C GLU A 60 -11.80 -3.27 2.11
N THR A 61 -11.60 -3.05 0.80
CA THR A 61 -12.61 -3.34 -0.23
C THR A 61 -13.05 -4.80 -0.18
N MET A 62 -12.09 -5.73 -0.17
CA MET A 62 -12.38 -7.17 -0.07
C MET A 62 -13.13 -7.53 1.21
N THR A 63 -12.73 -6.93 2.34
CA THR A 63 -13.38 -7.16 3.64
C THR A 63 -14.82 -6.66 3.64
N VAL A 64 -15.05 -5.45 3.15
CA VAL A 64 -16.37 -4.81 3.13
C VAL A 64 -17.31 -5.60 2.21
N GLU A 65 -16.87 -5.96 1.01
CA GLU A 65 -17.65 -6.79 0.08
C GLU A 65 -17.97 -8.17 0.65
N LEU A 66 -17.01 -8.79 1.35
CA LEU A 66 -17.23 -10.06 2.02
C LEU A 66 -18.28 -9.90 3.12
N CYS A 67 -18.14 -8.90 3.99
CA CYS A 67 -19.08 -8.58 5.06
C CYS A 67 -20.50 -8.31 4.54
N ASP A 68 -20.65 -7.55 3.46
CA ASP A 68 -21.94 -7.31 2.82
C ASP A 68 -22.59 -8.60 2.28
N LYS A 69 -21.79 -9.59 1.85
CA LYS A 69 -22.27 -10.90 1.39
C LYS A 69 -22.62 -11.85 2.52
N VAL A 70 -21.81 -11.91 3.59
CA VAL A 70 -21.99 -12.88 4.68
C VAL A 70 -22.91 -12.39 5.79
N GLY A 71 -23.20 -11.09 5.84
CA GLY A 71 -24.05 -10.46 6.84
C GLY A 71 -23.34 -10.15 8.15
N LYS A 72 -24.04 -9.44 9.04
CA LYS A 72 -23.49 -8.87 10.28
C LYS A 72 -22.85 -9.89 11.21
N GLU A 73 -23.52 -11.01 11.49
CA GLU A 73 -23.03 -12.02 12.42
C GLU A 73 -21.70 -12.62 11.95
N LYS A 74 -21.63 -13.03 10.68
CA LYS A 74 -20.40 -13.58 10.10
C LYS A 74 -19.31 -12.53 9.93
N CYS A 75 -19.66 -11.28 9.59
CA CYS A 75 -18.70 -10.18 9.58
C CYS A 75 -18.12 -9.91 11.00
N GLN A 76 -18.94 -10.03 12.04
CA GLN A 76 -18.50 -9.91 13.43
C GLN A 76 -17.59 -11.07 13.84
N GLU A 77 -17.89 -12.31 13.43
CA GLU A 77 -16.98 -13.45 13.63
C GLU A 77 -15.60 -13.20 13.00
N ILE A 78 -15.55 -12.63 11.78
CA ILE A 78 -14.29 -12.26 11.10
C ILE A 78 -13.54 -11.18 11.88
N CYS A 79 -14.25 -10.13 12.33
CA CYS A 79 -13.67 -9.10 13.20
C CYS A 79 -12.98 -9.71 14.43
N ASP A 80 -13.67 -10.63 15.10
CA ASP A 80 -13.22 -11.17 16.37
C ASP A 80 -12.08 -12.19 16.20
N ALA A 81 -12.13 -13.02 15.16
CA ALA A 81 -11.14 -14.05 14.86
C ALA A 81 -9.85 -13.46 14.25
N ASP A 82 -9.99 -12.64 13.22
CA ASP A 82 -8.85 -12.15 12.43
C ASP A 82 -8.31 -10.80 12.92
N LYS A 83 -8.99 -10.19 13.91
CA LYS A 83 -8.70 -8.82 14.38
C LYS A 83 -8.63 -7.83 13.22
N ASN A 84 -9.50 -8.02 12.24
CA ASN A 84 -9.59 -7.18 11.05
C ASN A 84 -10.40 -5.92 11.36
N ASP A 85 -9.72 -4.77 11.47
CA ASP A 85 -10.33 -3.48 11.80
C ASP A 85 -11.43 -3.06 10.82
N PHE A 86 -11.29 -3.41 9.52
CA PHE A 86 -12.30 -3.10 8.51
C PHE A 86 -13.56 -3.93 8.73
N ALA A 87 -13.41 -5.22 9.04
CA ALA A 87 -14.55 -6.08 9.38
C ALA A 87 -15.24 -5.58 10.66
N CYS A 88 -14.48 -5.21 11.68
CA CYS A 88 -15.00 -4.67 12.93
C CYS A 88 -15.79 -3.37 12.71
N THR A 89 -15.26 -2.48 11.88
CA THR A 89 -15.92 -1.21 11.54
C THR A 89 -17.19 -1.47 10.75
N LYS A 90 -17.13 -2.35 9.75
CA LYS A 90 -18.26 -2.69 8.91
C LYS A 90 -19.37 -3.36 9.72
N ALA A 91 -19.07 -4.38 10.54
CA ALA A 91 -20.04 -5.08 11.39
C ALA A 91 -20.79 -4.14 12.35
N LYS A 92 -20.11 -3.11 12.89
CA LYS A 92 -20.74 -2.08 13.74
C LYS A 92 -21.72 -1.18 12.98
N SER A 93 -21.51 -0.99 11.67
CA SER A 93 -22.31 -0.11 10.82
C SER A 93 -23.47 -0.81 10.08
N MET A 94 -23.51 -2.15 10.12
CA MET A 94 -24.60 -2.97 9.58
C MET A 94 -25.72 -3.17 10.60
#